data_AF-A0A925Z2Y5-F1
#
_entry.id   AF-A0A925Z2Y5-F1
#
_cell.length_a   1.000
_cell.length_b   1.000
_cell.length_c   1.000
_cell.angle_alpha   90.00
_cell.angle_beta   90.00
_cell.angle_gamma   90.00
#
_symmetry.space_group_name_H-M   'P 1'
#
loop_
_entity.id
_entity.type
_entity.pdbx_description
1 polymer ?
#
loop_
_entity_poly.entity_id
_entity_poly.type
_entity_poly.pdbx_seq_one_letter_code
_entity_poly.pdbx_strand_id
1 'polypeptide(L)'
;MELFKTHMGSWVYPEAAIMKIGGVPLFTGFMYAAVGSYMARAIRIFDMRFSNYPPFWLTVALSLVIYVNFFAHHFIADLRWVLFAATAALFWRVRIYFRVDAHVRWMPLLIAAFLTALFLWIAENIRTATGTWIYPGQREWQLVSLQKLGSWYLLLIISFVLVTLVNRPRLPDVGERVGQARKKELLDEAI
;
A
#
# COMPACT_ATOMS: atom_id res chain seq x y z
N MET A 1 16.45 1.67 -2.35
CA MET A 1 16.14 0.22 -2.36
C MET A 1 16.60 -0.42 -3.65
N GLU A 2 16.15 0.06 -4.81
CA GLU A 2 16.57 -0.45 -6.12
C GLU A 2 18.09 -0.59 -6.27
N LEU A 3 18.86 0.48 -6.05
CA LEU A 3 20.33 0.46 -6.12
C LEU A 3 20.94 -0.67 -5.29
N PHE A 4 20.52 -0.79 -4.03
CA PHE A 4 21.01 -1.86 -3.14
C PHE A 4 20.64 -3.25 -3.67
N LYS A 5 19.40 -3.43 -4.13
CA LYS A 5 18.89 -4.74 -4.58
C LYS A 5 19.50 -5.19 -5.91
N THR A 6 19.79 -4.26 -6.82
CA THR A 6 20.53 -4.57 -8.05
C THR A 6 22.00 -4.89 -7.74
N HIS A 7 22.65 -4.17 -6.81
CA HIS A 7 24.00 -4.51 -6.36
C HIS A 7 24.10 -5.88 -5.66
N MET A 8 23.06 -6.29 -4.95
CA MET A 8 22.96 -7.62 -4.32
C MET A 8 22.51 -8.72 -5.29
N GLY A 9 22.39 -8.43 -6.59
CA GLY A 9 22.00 -9.41 -7.61
C GLY A 9 20.57 -9.94 -7.49
N SER A 10 19.69 -9.26 -6.73
CA SER A 10 18.31 -9.71 -6.55
C SER A 10 17.48 -9.63 -7.85
N TRP A 11 17.85 -8.71 -8.74
CA TRP A 11 17.37 -8.62 -10.12
C TRP A 11 18.32 -7.72 -10.92
N VAL A 12 18.18 -7.75 -12.25
CA VAL A 12 18.97 -6.96 -13.20
C VAL A 12 18.06 -6.25 -14.19
N TYR A 13 18.50 -5.11 -14.68
CA TYR A 13 17.89 -4.40 -15.81
C TYR A 13 18.75 -4.64 -17.05
N PRO A 14 18.45 -5.67 -17.87
CA PRO A 14 19.30 -6.04 -19.01
C PRO A 14 19.17 -5.08 -20.18
N GLU A 15 18.05 -4.35 -20.28
CA GLU A 15 17.78 -3.45 -21.38
C GLU A 15 18.58 -2.15 -21.29
N ALA A 16 18.91 -1.59 -22.45
CA ALA A 16 19.59 -0.31 -22.54
C ALA A 16 18.69 0.82 -22.02
N ALA A 17 19.17 1.56 -21.03
CA ALA A 17 18.51 2.76 -20.51
C ALA A 17 19.41 3.98 -20.70
N ILE A 18 18.86 5.04 -21.32
CA ILE A 18 19.55 6.31 -21.56
C ILE A 18 19.73 7.06 -20.23
N MET A 19 18.67 7.08 -19.40
CA MET A 19 18.66 7.75 -18.10
C MET A 19 18.73 6.73 -16.97
N LYS A 20 19.91 6.59 -16.34
CA LYS A 20 20.15 5.67 -15.22
C LYS A 20 21.04 6.31 -14.15
N ILE A 21 20.81 5.97 -12.89
CA ILE A 21 21.66 6.33 -11.76
C ILE A 21 22.11 5.02 -11.11
N GLY A 22 23.43 4.82 -10.94
CA GLY A 22 23.99 3.60 -10.33
C GLY A 22 23.52 2.29 -10.97
N GLY A 23 23.30 2.28 -12.29
CA GLY A 23 22.80 1.11 -13.03
C GLY A 23 21.29 0.89 -12.97
N VAL A 24 20.55 1.69 -12.20
CA VAL A 24 19.08 1.63 -12.12
C VAL A 24 18.46 2.65 -13.08
N PRO A 25 17.59 2.24 -14.01
CA PRO A 25 16.88 3.17 -14.89
C PRO A 25 15.96 4.13 -14.13
N LEU A 26 15.93 5.41 -14.51
CA LEU A 26 15.07 6.41 -13.86
C LEU A 26 13.57 6.12 -13.98
N PHE A 27 13.13 5.41 -15.03
CA PHE A 27 11.72 5.05 -15.22
C PHE A 27 11.16 4.24 -14.03
N THR A 28 12.00 3.47 -13.34
CA THR A 28 11.60 2.68 -12.17
C THR A 28 11.10 3.59 -11.04
N GLY A 29 11.76 4.74 -10.83
CA GLY A 29 11.33 5.76 -9.89
C GLY A 29 9.96 6.34 -10.24
N PHE A 30 9.73 6.63 -11.53
CA PHE A 30 8.42 7.08 -12.02
C PHE A 30 7.34 6.01 -11.82
N MET A 31 7.64 4.73 -12.02
CA MET A 31 6.71 3.63 -11.74
C MET A 31 6.30 3.58 -10.25
N TYR A 32 7.24 3.71 -9.32
CA TYR A 32 6.90 3.75 -7.88
C TYR A 32 6.12 5.01 -7.50
N ALA A 33 6.48 6.17 -8.07
CA ALA A 33 5.74 7.42 -7.85
C ALA A 33 4.29 7.34 -8.38
N ALA A 34 4.07 6.60 -9.48
CA ALA A 34 2.75 6.36 -10.02
C ALA A 34 1.84 5.58 -9.05
N VAL A 35 2.38 4.59 -8.33
CA VAL A 35 1.63 3.83 -7.31
C VAL A 35 1.17 4.74 -6.17
N GLY A 36 2.07 5.58 -5.64
CA GLY A 36 1.71 6.55 -4.60
C GLY A 36 0.69 7.57 -5.09
N SER A 37 0.86 8.06 -6.32
CA SER A 37 -0.08 9.01 -6.96
C SER A 37 -1.46 8.39 -7.17
N TYR A 38 -1.52 7.14 -7.61
CA TYR A 38 -2.76 6.38 -7.73
C TYR A 38 -3.47 6.26 -6.38
N MET A 39 -2.75 5.86 -5.32
CA MET A 39 -3.32 5.73 -3.98
C MET A 39 -3.83 7.08 -3.45
N ALA A 40 -3.05 8.16 -3.57
CA ALA A 40 -3.46 9.50 -3.17
C ALA A 40 -4.67 10.00 -3.96
N ARG A 41 -4.78 9.63 -5.24
CA ARG A 41 -5.93 9.94 -6.09
C ARG A 41 -7.16 9.11 -5.71
N ALA A 42 -7.00 7.81 -5.46
CA ALA A 42 -8.09 6.94 -5.01
C ALA A 42 -8.69 7.41 -3.69
N ILE A 43 -7.85 7.80 -2.72
CA ILE A 43 -8.29 8.38 -1.43
C ILE A 43 -9.17 9.61 -1.67
N ARG A 44 -8.79 10.49 -2.61
CA ARG A 44 -9.54 11.71 -2.91
C ARG A 44 -10.83 11.44 -3.68
N ILE A 45 -10.78 10.61 -4.73
CA ILE A 45 -11.94 10.32 -5.59
C ILE A 45 -13.05 9.62 -4.80
N PHE A 46 -12.68 8.62 -3.98
CA PHE A 46 -13.66 7.87 -3.20
C PHE A 46 -13.95 8.49 -1.83
N ASP A 47 -13.48 9.72 -1.57
CA ASP A 47 -13.61 10.42 -0.29
C ASP A 47 -13.32 9.51 0.91
N MET A 48 -12.16 8.85 0.89
CA MET A 48 -11.85 7.81 1.87
C MET A 48 -11.63 8.41 3.26
N ARG A 49 -12.40 7.91 4.23
CA ARG A 49 -12.32 8.29 5.65
C ARG A 49 -11.88 7.11 6.49
N PHE A 50 -11.08 7.36 7.52
CA PHE A 50 -10.44 6.33 8.34
C PHE A 50 -10.89 6.48 9.79
N SER A 51 -11.59 5.48 10.33
CA SER A 51 -11.93 5.43 11.75
C SER A 51 -10.80 4.82 12.57
N ASN A 52 -10.63 5.26 13.81
CA ASN A 52 -9.69 4.68 14.78
C ASN A 52 -8.25 4.62 14.25
N TYR A 53 -7.85 5.61 13.44
CA TYR A 53 -6.49 5.65 12.91
C TYR A 53 -5.49 5.78 14.07
N PRO A 54 -4.45 4.93 14.13
CA PRO A 54 -3.44 4.96 15.19
C PRO A 54 -2.70 6.29 15.25
N PRO A 55 -2.06 6.63 16.39
CA PRO A 55 -1.14 7.75 16.47
C PRO A 55 -0.15 7.75 15.28
N PHE A 56 -0.05 8.89 14.61
CA PHE A 56 0.70 8.99 13.35
C PHE A 56 2.18 8.59 13.47
N TRP A 57 2.80 8.86 14.62
CA TRP A 57 4.19 8.47 14.86
C TRP A 57 4.38 6.95 14.89
N LEU A 58 3.39 6.18 15.36
CA LEU A 58 3.45 4.71 15.38
C LEU A 58 3.42 4.14 13.96
N THR A 59 2.62 4.73 13.08
CA THR A 59 2.54 4.28 11.69
C THR A 59 3.83 4.60 10.93
N VAL A 60 4.40 5.78 11.15
CA VAL A 60 5.73 6.14 10.61
C VAL A 60 6.83 5.23 11.15
N ALA A 61 6.87 4.98 12.46
CA ALA A 61 7.84 4.07 13.07
C ALA A 61 7.73 2.65 12.49
N LEU A 62 6.53 2.10 12.40
CA LEU A 62 6.29 0.80 11.77
C LEU A 62 6.81 0.77 10.33
N SER A 63 6.49 1.78 9.52
CA SER A 63 6.96 1.86 8.13
C SER A 63 8.48 1.95 8.02
N LEU A 64 9.15 2.68 8.91
CA LEU A 64 10.61 2.74 8.96
C LEU A 64 11.21 1.38 9.32
N VAL A 65 10.66 0.67 10.30
CA VAL A 65 11.14 -0.68 10.68
C VAL A 65 10.94 -1.66 9.53
N ILE A 66 9.78 -1.64 8.85
CA ILE A 66 9.54 -2.45 7.65
C ILE A 66 10.58 -2.11 6.57
N TYR A 67 10.82 -0.83 6.31
CA TYR A 67 11.79 -0.37 5.32
C TYR A 67 13.18 -0.90 5.63
N VAL A 68 13.66 -0.72 6.86
CA VAL A 68 14.97 -1.23 7.31
C VAL A 68 15.05 -2.74 7.19
N ASN A 69 14.00 -3.48 7.58
CA ASN A 69 13.96 -4.93 7.45
C ASN A 69 14.12 -5.41 5.98
N PHE A 70 13.61 -4.67 5.00
CA PHE A 70 13.83 -4.98 3.58
C PHE A 70 15.29 -4.86 3.11
N PHE A 71 16.16 -4.16 3.84
CA PHE A 71 17.61 -4.18 3.61
C PHE A 71 18.29 -5.20 4.52
N ALA A 72 17.91 -5.21 5.79
CA ALA A 72 18.56 -5.99 6.83
C ALA A 72 18.35 -7.50 6.68
N HIS A 73 17.25 -7.99 6.10
CA HIS A 73 17.03 -9.45 5.92
C HIS A 73 18.09 -10.14 5.06
N HIS A 74 18.94 -9.38 4.36
CA HIS A 74 20.10 -9.96 3.68
C HIS A 74 21.20 -10.39 4.67
N PHE A 75 21.23 -9.79 5.86
CA PHE A 75 22.25 -9.97 6.88
C PHE A 75 21.71 -10.60 8.18
N ILE A 76 20.42 -10.41 8.49
CA ILE A 76 19.76 -10.92 9.71
C ILE A 76 18.52 -11.76 9.37
N ALA A 77 17.97 -12.45 10.38
CA ALA A 77 16.74 -13.21 10.26
C ALA A 77 15.56 -12.35 9.75
N ASP A 78 14.71 -12.95 8.92
CA ASP A 78 13.55 -12.29 8.32
C ASP A 78 12.44 -12.04 9.36
N LEU A 79 12.35 -10.81 9.88
CA LEU A 79 11.38 -10.38 10.90
C LEU A 79 9.94 -10.17 10.38
N ARG A 80 9.61 -10.59 9.15
CA ARG A 80 8.28 -10.39 8.55
C ARG A 80 7.12 -10.82 9.42
N TRP A 81 7.21 -11.97 10.10
CA TRP A 81 6.14 -12.47 10.97
C TRP A 81 5.82 -11.51 12.11
N VAL A 82 6.87 -10.93 12.71
CA VAL A 82 6.73 -9.89 13.75
C VAL A 82 6.11 -8.63 13.15
N LEU A 83 6.52 -8.23 11.95
CA LEU A 83 5.97 -7.07 11.26
C LEU A 83 4.50 -7.24 10.84
N PHE A 84 4.09 -8.45 10.46
CA PHE A 84 2.69 -8.77 10.19
C PHE A 84 1.86 -8.68 11.48
N ALA A 85 2.35 -9.24 12.58
CA ALA A 85 1.69 -9.15 13.87
C ALA A 85 1.57 -7.68 14.33
N ALA A 86 2.64 -6.88 14.19
CA ALA A 86 2.63 -5.46 14.51
C ALA A 86 1.64 -4.67 13.63
N THR A 87 1.61 -4.94 12.32
CA THR A 87 0.66 -4.33 11.40
C THR A 87 -0.78 -4.68 11.77
N ALA A 88 -1.05 -5.95 12.09
CA ALA A 88 -2.36 -6.40 12.54
C ALA A 88 -2.76 -5.71 13.84
N ALA A 89 -1.89 -5.73 14.86
CA ALA A 89 -2.15 -5.10 16.16
C ALA A 89 -2.45 -3.60 16.02
N LEU A 90 -1.75 -2.90 15.13
CA LEU A 90 -1.92 -1.46 14.93
C LEU A 90 -3.18 -1.13 14.13
N PHE A 91 -3.46 -1.88 13.05
CA PHE A 91 -4.51 -1.52 12.09
C PHE A 91 -5.79 -2.36 12.17
N TRP A 92 -5.92 -3.34 13.06
CA TRP A 92 -7.11 -4.21 13.09
C TRP A 92 -8.43 -3.47 13.36
N ARG A 93 -8.38 -2.34 14.09
CA ARG A 93 -9.55 -1.49 14.34
C ARG A 93 -9.79 -0.43 13.29
N VAL A 94 -8.90 -0.31 12.30
CA VAL A 94 -9.00 0.72 11.27
C VAL A 94 -9.95 0.27 10.17
N ARG A 95 -11.00 1.07 9.98
CA ARG A 95 -11.98 0.88 8.91
C ARG A 95 -11.86 2.04 7.94
N ILE A 96 -11.84 1.70 6.66
CA ILE A 96 -11.92 2.64 5.56
C ILE A 96 -13.38 2.75 5.18
N TYR A 97 -13.92 3.96 5.24
CA TYR A 97 -15.21 4.32 4.68
C TYR A 97 -14.95 5.01 3.35
N PHE A 98 -15.59 4.56 2.29
CA PHE A 98 -15.39 5.10 0.95
C PHE A 98 -16.73 5.20 0.23
N ARG A 99 -16.87 6.23 -0.58
CA ARG A 99 -18.10 6.53 -1.30
C ARG A 99 -18.00 5.98 -2.73
N VAL A 100 -18.90 5.07 -3.08
CA VAL A 100 -19.08 4.62 -4.46
C VAL A 100 -20.41 5.18 -4.93
N ASP A 101 -20.35 6.15 -5.84
CA ASP A 101 -21.52 6.89 -6.32
C ASP A 101 -22.32 7.51 -5.14
N ALA A 102 -23.58 7.12 -4.94
CA ALA A 102 -24.41 7.60 -3.83
C ALA A 102 -24.21 6.83 -2.50
N HIS A 103 -23.54 5.68 -2.52
CA HIS A 103 -23.49 4.77 -1.37
C HIS A 103 -22.14 4.75 -0.66
N VAL A 104 -22.17 4.95 0.66
CA VAL A 104 -20.99 4.78 1.52
C VAL A 104 -20.85 3.30 1.86
N ARG A 105 -19.69 2.73 1.54
CA ARG A 105 -19.29 1.36 1.87
C ARG A 105 -18.12 1.42 2.84
N TRP A 106 -17.87 0.32 3.54
CA TRP A 106 -16.75 0.22 4.46
C TRP A 106 -16.01 -1.10 4.30
N MET A 107 -14.71 -1.08 4.59
CA MET A 107 -13.89 -2.28 4.68
C MET A 107 -12.73 -2.09 5.67
N PRO A 108 -12.29 -3.15 6.38
CA PRO A 108 -11.09 -3.08 7.21
C PRO A 108 -9.83 -2.78 6.37
N LEU A 109 -8.94 -1.92 6.88
CA LEU A 109 -7.71 -1.53 6.17
C LEU A 109 -6.81 -2.74 5.88
N LEU A 110 -6.73 -3.70 6.80
CA LEU A 110 -5.95 -4.93 6.61
C LEU A 110 -6.46 -5.75 5.41
N ILE A 111 -7.78 -5.83 5.23
CA ILE A 111 -8.38 -6.53 4.09
C ILE A 111 -8.08 -5.76 2.79
N ALA A 112 -8.16 -4.43 2.81
CA ALA A 112 -7.80 -3.59 1.67
C ALA A 112 -6.37 -3.84 1.18
N ALA A 113 -5.42 -3.81 2.14
CA ALA A 113 -4.01 -4.03 1.87
C ALA A 113 -3.76 -5.46 1.38
N PHE A 114 -4.39 -6.46 2.00
CA PHE A 114 -4.27 -7.86 1.60
C PHE A 114 -4.80 -8.11 0.19
N LEU A 115 -6.01 -7.65 -0.13
CA LEU A 115 -6.58 -7.80 -1.47
C LEU A 115 -5.70 -7.12 -2.52
N THR A 116 -5.21 -5.92 -2.23
CA THR A 116 -4.31 -5.21 -3.15
C THR A 116 -3.00 -5.98 -3.35
N ALA A 117 -2.39 -6.51 -2.28
CA ALA A 117 -1.20 -7.35 -2.36
C ALA A 117 -1.46 -8.63 -3.18
N LEU A 118 -2.63 -9.25 -2.99
CA LEU A 118 -3.04 -10.43 -3.72
C LEU A 118 -3.15 -10.17 -5.22
N PHE A 119 -3.79 -9.07 -5.62
CA PHE A 119 -3.85 -8.68 -7.04
C PHE A 119 -2.47 -8.35 -7.62
N LEU A 120 -1.58 -7.72 -6.85
CA LEU A 120 -0.19 -7.50 -7.28
C LEU A 120 0.56 -8.82 -7.48
N TRP A 121 0.37 -9.79 -6.59
CA TRP A 121 0.96 -11.13 -6.71
C TRP A 121 0.39 -11.90 -7.92
N ILE A 122 -0.92 -11.81 -8.18
CA ILE A 122 -1.53 -12.38 -9.39
C ILE A 122 -0.94 -11.74 -10.64
N ALA A 123 -0.87 -10.40 -10.66
CA ALA A 123 -0.28 -9.67 -11.78
C ALA A 123 1.19 -10.04 -11.99
N GLU A 124 1.94 -10.33 -10.92
CA GLU A 124 3.31 -10.83 -11.02
C GLU A 124 3.38 -12.22 -11.64
N ASN A 125 2.50 -13.15 -11.23
CA ASN A 125 2.44 -14.49 -11.85
C ASN A 125 2.06 -14.43 -13.34
N ILE A 126 1.18 -13.50 -13.73
CA ILE A 126 0.85 -13.26 -15.14
C ILE A 126 2.09 -12.76 -15.88
N ARG A 127 2.82 -11.76 -15.33
CA ARG A 127 4.04 -11.23 -15.95
C ARG A 127 5.14 -12.27 -16.11
N THR A 128 5.29 -13.17 -15.15
CA THR A 128 6.26 -14.28 -15.25
C THR A 128 5.80 -15.34 -16.24
N ALA A 129 4.49 -15.59 -16.37
CA ALA A 129 3.93 -16.50 -17.37
C ALA A 129 4.10 -15.98 -18.80
N THR A 130 3.96 -14.67 -19.02
CA THR A 130 4.09 -14.04 -20.34
C THR A 130 5.53 -13.77 -20.75
N GLY A 131 6.52 -14.14 -19.94
CA GLY A 131 7.94 -13.92 -20.22
C GLY A 131 8.37 -12.44 -20.21
N THR A 132 7.50 -11.54 -19.77
CA THR A 132 7.77 -10.09 -19.73
C THR A 132 8.71 -9.71 -18.57
N TRP A 133 8.80 -10.57 -17.55
CA TRP A 133 9.74 -10.44 -16.45
C TRP A 133 10.12 -11.84 -15.92
N ILE A 134 11.41 -12.18 -15.98
CA ILE A 134 11.90 -13.52 -15.60
C ILE A 134 12.95 -13.36 -14.50
N TYR A 135 12.81 -14.13 -13.42
CA TYR A 135 13.80 -14.15 -12.35
C TYR A 135 15.10 -14.83 -12.83
N PRO A 136 16.29 -14.40 -12.37
CA PRO A 136 17.54 -15.06 -12.70
C PRO A 136 17.47 -16.56 -12.36
N GLY A 137 17.65 -17.43 -13.37
CA GLY A 137 17.61 -18.89 -13.21
C GLY A 137 16.26 -19.55 -13.48
N GLN A 138 15.18 -18.79 -13.72
CA GLN A 138 13.87 -19.34 -14.05
C GLN A 138 13.76 -19.64 -15.56
N ARG A 139 14.07 -20.88 -15.96
CA ARG A 139 14.00 -21.35 -17.37
C ARG A 139 12.59 -21.78 -17.80
N GLU A 140 11.75 -22.16 -16.84
CA GLU A 140 10.36 -22.58 -17.03
C GLU A 140 9.45 -21.83 -16.04
N TRP A 141 8.18 -21.61 -16.41
CA TRP A 141 7.25 -20.92 -15.53
C TRP A 141 7.02 -21.72 -14.25
N GLN A 142 7.13 -21.02 -13.12
CA GLN A 142 6.84 -21.55 -11.80
C GLN A 142 6.02 -20.52 -11.05
N LEU A 143 5.10 -21.01 -10.22
CA LEU A 143 4.28 -20.16 -9.37
C LEU A 143 5.18 -19.33 -8.45
N VAL A 144 4.96 -18.01 -8.45
CA VAL A 144 5.74 -17.09 -7.62
C VAL A 144 5.46 -17.38 -6.14
N SER A 145 6.51 -17.58 -5.35
CA SER A 145 6.40 -17.90 -3.92
C SER A 145 5.46 -16.95 -3.16
N LEU A 146 4.67 -17.51 -2.24
CA LEU A 146 3.82 -16.75 -1.32
C LEU A 146 4.60 -15.78 -0.43
N GLN A 147 5.91 -15.98 -0.26
CA GLN A 147 6.74 -15.02 0.47
C GLN A 147 6.78 -13.64 -0.22
N LYS A 148 6.64 -13.60 -1.56
CA LYS A 148 6.55 -12.34 -2.33
C LYS A 148 5.23 -11.61 -2.07
N LEU A 149 4.12 -12.34 -1.88
CA LEU A 149 2.85 -11.75 -1.46
C LEU A 149 3.01 -10.98 -0.13
N GLY A 150 3.72 -11.57 0.83
CA GLY A 150 4.07 -10.91 2.08
C GLY A 150 4.91 -9.64 1.91
N SER A 151 5.86 -9.64 0.97
CA SER A 151 6.63 -8.44 0.60
C SER A 151 5.72 -7.34 0.05
N TRP A 152 4.82 -7.68 -0.89
CA TRP A 152 3.89 -6.71 -1.47
C TRP A 152 2.99 -6.08 -0.42
N TYR A 153 2.47 -6.91 0.49
CA TYR A 153 1.66 -6.45 1.61
C TYR A 153 2.39 -5.40 2.45
N LEU A 154 3.61 -5.69 2.91
CA LEU A 154 4.38 -4.76 3.73
C LEU A 154 4.81 -3.49 2.96
N LEU A 155 5.11 -3.62 1.67
CA LEU A 155 5.44 -2.48 0.82
C LEU A 155 4.23 -1.56 0.58
N LEU A 156 3.02 -2.13 0.51
CA LEU A 156 1.78 -1.34 0.50
C LEU A 156 1.57 -0.58 1.80
N ILE A 157 1.94 -1.14 2.96
CA ILE A 157 1.88 -0.41 4.24
C ILE A 157 2.84 0.78 4.23
N ILE A 158 4.07 0.61 3.76
CA ILE A 158 5.02 1.74 3.59
C ILE A 158 4.42 2.79 2.66
N SER A 159 3.91 2.36 1.50
CA SER A 159 3.35 3.27 0.48
C SER A 159 2.16 4.05 1.03
N PHE A 160 1.28 3.38 1.77
CA PHE A 160 0.14 4.00 2.43
C PHE A 160 0.57 5.05 3.44
N VAL A 161 1.53 4.74 4.33
CA VAL A 161 2.01 5.71 5.32
C VAL A 161 2.73 6.90 4.67
N LEU A 162 3.48 6.66 3.59
CA LEU A 162 4.08 7.75 2.81
C LEU A 162 3.02 8.67 2.21
N VAL A 163 1.94 8.11 1.66
CA VAL A 163 0.83 8.89 1.14
C VAL A 163 0.12 9.65 2.27
N THR A 164 -0.03 9.07 3.46
CA THR A 164 -0.68 9.75 4.60
C THR A 164 0.14 10.88 5.21
N LEU A 165 1.45 10.96 4.95
CA LEU A 165 2.28 12.14 5.26
C LEU A 165 1.78 13.38 4.49
N VAL A 166 1.36 13.19 3.23
CA VAL A 166 0.91 14.27 2.34
C VAL A 166 -0.62 14.44 2.37
N ASN A 167 -1.35 13.33 2.43
CA ASN A 167 -2.80 13.28 2.46
C ASN A 167 -3.28 12.72 3.82
N ARG A 168 -3.42 13.62 4.80
CA ARG A 168 -3.73 13.25 6.19
C ARG A 168 -5.07 12.48 6.29
N PRO A 169 -5.11 11.36 7.04
CA PRO A 169 -6.35 10.60 7.25
C PRO A 169 -7.42 11.47 7.90
N ARG A 170 -8.62 11.49 7.31
CA ARG A 170 -9.77 12.20 7.84
C ARG A 170 -10.71 11.23 8.55
N LEU A 171 -11.31 11.66 9.65
CA LEU A 171 -12.34 10.88 10.33
C LEU A 171 -13.60 10.81 9.45
N PRO A 172 -14.42 9.74 9.58
CA PRO A 172 -15.74 9.70 8.96
C PRO A 172 -16.61 10.84 9.47
N ASP A 173 -17.41 11.44 8.60
CA ASP A 173 -18.31 12.53 8.96
C ASP A 173 -19.50 11.97 9.75
N VAL A 174 -19.30 11.73 11.06
CA VAL A 174 -20.34 11.29 12.01
C VAL A 174 -21.28 12.47 12.35
N GLY A 175 -20.79 13.71 12.26
CA GLY A 175 -21.51 14.91 12.71
C GLY A 175 -22.50 15.53 11.70
N GLU A 176 -22.29 15.38 10.39
CA GLU A 176 -23.16 16.04 9.39
C GLU A 176 -24.57 15.44 9.34
N ARG A 177 -24.72 14.14 9.60
CA ARG A 177 -26.04 13.48 9.57
C ARG A 177 -26.95 13.92 10.72
N VAL A 178 -26.40 14.17 11.91
CA VAL A 178 -27.17 14.67 13.06
C VAL A 178 -27.55 16.14 12.84
N GLY A 179 -26.65 16.95 12.30
CA GLY A 179 -26.93 18.35 11.98
C GLY A 179 -27.99 18.52 10.87
N GLN A 180 -27.96 17.69 9.84
CA GLN A 180 -28.95 17.74 8.75
C GLN A 180 -30.30 17.14 9.14
N ALA A 181 -30.32 16.05 9.91
CA ALA A 181 -31.57 15.50 10.44
C ALA A 181 -32.27 16.52 11.36
N ARG A 182 -31.52 17.14 12.29
CA ARG A 182 -32.05 18.19 13.17
C ARG A 182 -32.49 19.44 12.42
N LYS A 183 -31.75 19.86 11.38
CA LYS A 183 -32.16 21.00 10.54
C LYS A 183 -33.43 20.70 9.77
N LYS A 184 -33.62 19.47 9.28
CA LYS A 184 -34.85 19.05 8.61
C LYS A 184 -36.03 19.02 9.59
N GLU A 185 -35.83 18.44 10.78
CA GLU A 185 -36.83 18.38 11.86
C GLU A 185 -37.29 19.78 12.31
N LEU A 186 -36.35 20.73 12.49
CA LEU A 186 -36.67 22.13 12.81
C LEU A 186 -37.37 22.88 11.67
N LEU A 187 -37.14 22.51 10.41
CA LEU A 187 -37.83 23.10 9.27
C LEU A 187 -39.24 22.52 9.13
N ASP A 188 -39.42 21.24 9.44
CA ASP A 188 -40.72 20.56 9.44
C ASP A 188 -41.60 21.01 10.63
N GLU A 189 -41.01 21.42 11.76
CA GLU A 189 -41.73 22.04 12.90
C GLU A 189 -42.08 23.53 12.69
N ALA A 190 -41.45 24.20 11.73
CA ALA A 190 -41.62 25.64 11.49
C ALA A 190 -42.66 25.98 10.40
N ILE A 191 -43.32 24.96 9.82
CA ILE A 191 -44.37 25.08 8.79
C ILE A 191 -45.69 24.58 9.36
#